data_AF-A0A0Q7MWY6-F1
#
_entry.id   AF-A0A0Q7MWY6-F1
#
_cell.length_a   1.000
_cell.length_b   1.000
_cell.length_c   1.000
_cell.angle_alpha   90.00
_cell.angle_beta   90.00
_cell.angle_gamma   90.00
#
_symmetry.space_group_name_H-M   'P 1'
#
loop_
_entity.id
_entity.type
_entity.pdbx_description
1 polymer ?
#
loop_
_entity_poly.entity_id
_entity_poly.type
_entity_poly.pdbx_seq_one_letter_code
_entity_poly.pdbx_strand_id
1 'polypeptide(L)'
;MSQKLPTVQFVDALVGARKTSRTIDFIASSPASDKFLIATPNTTLSKETAAKLEKAGVSVLQIDSENGTNCQQALIAATGTGEHKVIIANLDVILKLNRMYMADYHLFIDEIPNIYESFYVEGMVLSKKDVRNYFTVSPTKENAAFLDLCISNEGVEFLSKWRAERLVSFAPQKDKRGNDKPSLPKILETLMCEHYRMVIDTEAHNKFIDSDGIRLTFCTLMQPSVFLGFKSVTILGANFRDSFLYMVHEQNIRFVPHGIIKGFYDDHSHKAKQTKIFYFSHRNCSKTLLMTRKLGFRHSSIKPPR
;
A
#
# COMPACT_ATOMS: atom_id res chain seq x y z
N MET A 1 1.76 18.30 -26.24
CA MET A 1 1.75 19.04 -24.95
C MET A 1 2.56 18.22 -23.96
N SER A 2 3.62 18.79 -23.35
CA SER A 2 4.39 18.09 -22.31
C SER A 2 3.47 17.83 -21.11
N GLN A 3 3.19 16.58 -20.81
CA GLN A 3 2.40 16.21 -19.62
C GLN A 3 3.18 16.66 -18.38
N LYS A 4 2.60 17.56 -17.58
CA LYS A 4 3.25 18.06 -16.36
C LYS A 4 3.27 16.92 -15.34
N LEU A 5 4.45 16.51 -14.91
CA LEU A 5 4.61 15.43 -13.92
C LEU A 5 3.87 15.79 -12.61
N PRO A 6 3.21 14.82 -11.94
CA PRO A 6 2.67 15.02 -10.61
C PRO A 6 3.77 15.47 -9.65
N THR A 7 3.42 16.36 -8.71
CA THR A 7 4.33 16.77 -7.63
C THR A 7 3.89 16.13 -6.34
N VAL A 8 4.79 15.39 -5.72
CA VAL A 8 4.54 14.71 -4.43
C VAL A 8 5.55 15.25 -3.43
N GLN A 9 5.03 15.76 -2.31
CA GLN A 9 5.86 16.15 -1.19
C GLN A 9 6.28 14.91 -0.39
N PHE A 10 7.45 14.94 0.21
CA PHE A 10 7.87 13.87 1.12
C PHE A 10 8.50 14.43 2.40
N VAL A 11 8.29 13.71 3.49
CA VAL A 11 8.98 13.90 4.77
C VAL A 11 9.83 12.67 5.00
N ASP A 12 11.14 12.82 4.80
CA ASP A 12 12.12 11.77 5.05
C ASP A 12 12.71 11.96 6.45
N ALA A 13 12.34 11.09 7.38
CA ALA A 13 12.96 11.06 8.70
C ALA A 13 12.85 9.69 9.34
N LEU A 14 13.73 9.42 10.29
CA LEU A 14 13.78 8.12 10.95
C LEU A 14 12.55 7.81 11.80
N VAL A 15 12.38 6.53 12.14
CA VAL A 15 11.38 6.09 13.12
C VAL A 15 11.66 6.77 14.46
N GLY A 16 10.61 7.31 15.07
CA GLY A 16 10.71 8.06 16.33
C GLY A 16 11.08 9.54 16.17
N ALA A 17 11.37 10.03 14.97
CA ALA A 17 11.71 11.43 14.71
C ALA A 17 10.50 12.39 14.75
N ARG A 18 9.38 11.94 15.34
CA ARG A 18 8.14 12.73 15.56
C ARG A 18 7.45 13.24 14.28
N LYS A 19 7.62 12.56 13.14
CA LYS A 19 6.94 12.90 11.87
C LYS A 19 5.43 13.08 12.06
N THR A 20 4.76 12.07 12.61
CA THR A 20 3.31 12.08 12.85
C THR A 20 2.88 13.24 13.75
N SER A 21 3.63 13.53 14.82
CA SER A 21 3.33 14.67 15.71
C SER A 21 3.43 16.02 14.96
N ARG A 22 4.47 16.20 14.13
CA ARG A 22 4.62 17.42 13.33
C ARG A 22 3.54 17.56 12.27
N THR A 23 3.09 16.45 11.68
CA THR A 23 1.93 16.44 10.78
C THR A 23 0.66 16.89 11.50
N ILE A 24 0.44 16.41 12.73
CA ILE A 24 -0.71 16.80 13.56
C ILE A 24 -0.66 18.30 13.88
N ASP A 25 0.49 18.80 14.33
CA ASP A 25 0.69 20.24 14.61
C ASP A 25 0.41 21.09 13.36
N PHE A 26 0.90 20.64 12.20
CA PHE A 26 0.65 21.30 10.92
C PHE A 26 -0.85 21.36 10.59
N ILE A 27 -1.56 20.24 10.67
CA ILE A 27 -3.02 20.17 10.41
C ILE A 27 -3.82 21.02 11.40
N ALA A 28 -3.47 20.97 12.69
CA ALA A 28 -4.14 21.76 13.72
C ALA A 28 -3.96 23.26 13.49
N SER A 29 -2.78 23.69 13.03
CA SER A 29 -2.48 25.10 12.70
C SER A 29 -3.01 25.57 11.35
N SER A 30 -3.46 24.66 10.47
CA SER A 30 -3.92 25.03 9.13
C SER A 30 -5.28 25.75 9.17
N PRO A 31 -5.59 26.60 8.18
CA PRO A 31 -6.93 27.18 8.01
C PRO A 31 -8.07 26.18 8.16
N ALA A 32 -9.19 26.62 8.72
CA ALA A 32 -10.37 25.78 8.91
C ALA A 32 -10.98 25.28 7.57
N SER A 33 -10.72 25.99 6.47
CA SER A 33 -11.13 25.62 5.12
C SER A 33 -10.30 24.47 4.52
N ASP A 34 -9.12 24.17 5.07
CA ASP A 34 -8.30 23.07 4.57
C ASP A 34 -8.86 21.73 5.04
N LYS A 35 -8.96 20.79 4.10
CA LYS A 35 -9.45 19.44 4.34
C LYS A 35 -8.33 18.43 4.10
N PHE A 36 -8.29 17.39 4.91
CA PHE A 36 -7.19 16.42 4.92
C PHE A 36 -7.71 14.99 4.85
N LEU A 37 -6.98 14.17 4.09
CA LEU A 37 -7.08 12.72 4.09
C LEU A 37 -5.79 12.17 4.66
N ILE A 38 -5.89 11.24 5.61
CA ILE A 38 -4.72 10.53 6.13
C ILE A 38 -4.88 9.04 5.80
N ALA A 39 -4.02 8.55 4.93
CA ALA A 39 -3.83 7.13 4.66
C ALA A 39 -2.87 6.55 5.71
N THR A 40 -3.33 5.62 6.52
CA THR A 40 -2.51 4.87 7.48
C THR A 40 -2.37 3.41 7.04
N PRO A 41 -1.34 2.68 7.50
CA PRO A 41 -1.12 1.30 7.07
C PRO A 41 -1.95 0.28 7.86
N ASN A 42 -2.50 0.63 9.02
CA ASN A 42 -3.37 -0.25 9.80
C ASN A 42 -4.33 0.53 10.72
N THR A 43 -5.37 -0.16 11.18
CA THR A 43 -6.45 0.41 12.01
C THR A 43 -5.97 0.90 13.38
N THR A 44 -4.96 0.26 13.99
CA THR A 44 -4.39 0.69 15.27
C THR A 44 -3.76 2.08 15.15
N LEU A 45 -2.94 2.31 14.12
CA LEU A 45 -2.34 3.61 13.85
C LEU A 45 -3.38 4.65 13.45
N SER A 46 -4.47 4.26 12.77
CA SER A 46 -5.61 5.15 12.53
C SER A 46 -6.20 5.68 13.83
N LYS A 47 -6.51 4.79 14.77
CA LYS A 47 -7.10 5.12 16.09
C LYS A 47 -6.19 6.04 16.89
N GLU A 48 -4.89 5.73 16.93
CA GLU A 48 -3.93 6.58 17.63
C GLU A 48 -3.81 7.99 17.01
N THR A 49 -3.82 8.07 15.68
CA THR A 49 -3.70 9.34 14.97
C THR A 49 -4.96 10.18 15.14
N ALA A 50 -6.14 9.56 15.06
CA ALA A 50 -7.42 10.21 15.33
C ALA A 50 -7.46 10.81 16.73
N ALA A 51 -7.16 10.02 17.77
CA ALA A 51 -7.18 10.48 19.16
C ALA A 51 -6.22 11.66 19.41
N LYS A 52 -5.05 11.68 18.76
CA LYS A 52 -4.09 12.79 18.88
C LYS A 52 -4.57 14.06 18.18
N LEU A 53 -5.24 13.94 17.03
CA LEU A 53 -5.85 15.06 16.31
C LEU A 53 -7.04 15.65 17.07
N GLU A 54 -7.93 14.81 17.60
CA GLU A 54 -9.05 15.23 18.43
C GLU A 54 -8.57 15.97 19.68
N LYS A 55 -7.52 15.46 20.33
CA LYS A 55 -6.88 16.15 21.47
C LYS A 55 -6.29 17.51 21.09
N ALA A 56 -5.91 17.70 19.83
CA ALA A 56 -5.47 18.98 19.28
C ALA A 56 -6.64 19.88 18.82
N GLY A 57 -7.90 19.49 19.09
CA GLY A 57 -9.10 20.26 18.73
C GLY A 57 -9.52 20.14 17.27
N VAL A 58 -9.04 19.13 16.54
CA VAL A 58 -9.36 18.91 15.12
C VAL A 58 -10.56 17.97 15.00
N SER A 59 -11.53 18.31 14.15
CA SER A 59 -12.64 17.41 13.79
C SER A 59 -12.14 16.28 12.89
N VAL A 60 -12.32 15.03 13.33
CA VAL A 60 -11.82 13.82 12.67
C VAL A 60 -12.94 12.83 12.44
N LEU A 61 -12.92 12.14 11.30
CA LEU A 61 -13.64 10.89 11.08
C LEU A 61 -12.65 9.77 10.77
N GLN A 62 -12.70 8.69 11.54
CA GLN A 62 -11.99 7.46 11.20
C GLN A 62 -12.92 6.49 10.48
N ILE A 63 -12.46 5.95 9.36
CA ILE A 63 -13.15 4.92 8.59
C ILE A 63 -12.32 3.64 8.64
N ASP A 64 -12.88 2.61 9.26
CA ASP A 64 -12.33 1.26 9.28
C ASP A 64 -13.38 0.22 8.89
N SER A 65 -12.90 -0.99 8.58
CA SER A 65 -13.74 -2.12 8.18
C SER A 65 -14.23 -2.96 9.37
N GLU A 66 -13.90 -2.58 10.62
CA GLU A 66 -14.19 -3.42 11.80
C GLU A 66 -15.69 -3.59 12.03
N ASN A 67 -16.51 -2.64 11.56
CA ASN A 67 -17.97 -2.65 11.75
C ASN A 67 -18.75 -3.21 10.55
N GLY A 68 -18.10 -3.82 9.56
CA GLY A 68 -18.77 -4.32 8.34
C GLY A 68 -19.30 -3.22 7.41
N THR A 69 -18.95 -1.96 7.68
CA THR A 69 -19.28 -0.81 6.85
C THR A 69 -18.52 -0.88 5.53
N ASN A 70 -19.20 -0.59 4.41
CA ASN A 70 -18.51 -0.35 3.15
C ASN A 70 -17.69 0.94 3.25
N CYS A 71 -16.40 0.80 3.55
CA CYS A 71 -15.49 1.94 3.79
C CYS A 71 -15.47 2.92 2.62
N GLN A 72 -15.66 2.46 1.38
CA GLN A 72 -15.70 3.32 0.20
C GLN A 72 -16.95 4.21 0.23
N GLN A 73 -18.13 3.64 0.51
CA GLN A 73 -19.36 4.43 0.63
C GLN A 73 -19.31 5.39 1.81
N ALA A 74 -18.76 4.97 2.95
CA ALA A 74 -18.56 5.85 4.10
C ALA A 74 -17.65 7.04 3.76
N LEU A 75 -16.59 6.80 3.00
CA LEU A 75 -15.67 7.88 2.61
C LEU A 75 -16.30 8.81 1.55
N ILE A 76 -17.11 8.30 0.61
CA ILE A 76 -17.92 9.14 -0.29
C ILE A 76 -18.88 10.02 0.51
N ALA A 77 -19.62 9.44 1.45
CA ALA A 77 -20.57 10.18 2.27
C ALA A 77 -19.86 11.29 3.08
N ALA A 78 -18.76 10.95 3.76
CA ALA A 78 -17.99 11.89 4.57
C ALA A 78 -17.38 13.03 3.76
N THR A 79 -16.86 12.72 2.57
CA THR A 79 -16.32 13.76 1.68
C THR A 79 -17.42 14.67 1.13
N GLY A 80 -18.62 14.13 0.90
CA GLY A 80 -19.79 14.87 0.44
C GLY A 80 -20.41 15.80 1.49
N THR A 81 -20.46 15.41 2.77
CA THR A 81 -20.97 16.29 3.84
C THR A 81 -19.98 17.39 4.19
N GLY A 82 -18.67 17.07 4.17
CA GLY A 82 -17.61 18.02 4.50
C GLY A 82 -17.60 18.46 5.97
N GLU A 83 -18.24 17.70 6.86
CA GLU A 83 -18.37 17.99 8.30
C GLU A 83 -17.04 17.83 9.07
N HIS A 84 -16.14 17.01 8.53
CA HIS A 84 -14.86 16.70 9.17
C HIS A 84 -13.70 17.36 8.44
N LYS A 85 -12.81 17.98 9.22
CA LYS A 85 -11.57 18.57 8.69
C LYS A 85 -10.60 17.49 8.23
N VAL A 86 -10.56 16.37 8.97
CA VAL A 86 -9.69 15.23 8.67
C VAL A 86 -10.52 13.96 8.54
N ILE A 87 -10.25 13.18 7.49
CA ILE A 87 -10.76 11.80 7.37
C ILE A 87 -9.57 10.85 7.33
N ILE A 88 -9.58 9.82 8.16
CA ILE A 88 -8.52 8.81 8.26
C ILE A 88 -9.06 7.47 7.76
N ALA A 89 -8.36 6.85 6.82
CA ALA A 89 -8.73 5.53 6.29
C ALA A 89 -7.48 4.77 5.84
N ASN A 90 -7.63 3.46 5.57
CA ASN A 90 -6.57 2.68 4.94
C ASN A 90 -6.26 3.23 3.53
N LEU A 91 -4.98 3.20 3.14
CA LEU A 91 -4.54 3.68 1.82
C LEU A 91 -5.36 3.09 0.67
N ASP A 92 -5.56 1.77 0.65
CA ASP A 92 -6.34 1.07 -0.39
C ASP A 92 -7.76 1.63 -0.57
N VAL A 93 -8.41 2.07 0.52
CA VAL A 93 -9.76 2.64 0.46
C VAL A 93 -9.71 4.01 -0.22
N ILE A 94 -8.74 4.85 0.15
CA ILE A 94 -8.53 6.19 -0.42
C ILE A 94 -8.17 6.10 -1.90
N LEU A 95 -7.31 5.15 -2.27
CA LEU A 95 -6.83 5.02 -3.64
C LEU A 95 -7.89 4.53 -4.62
N LYS A 96 -8.88 3.75 -4.15
CA LYS A 96 -10.00 3.23 -4.97
C LYS A 96 -11.13 4.23 -5.22
N LEU A 97 -11.07 5.42 -4.64
CA LEU A 97 -12.13 6.41 -4.79
C LEU A 97 -12.03 7.23 -6.06
N ASN A 98 -13.21 7.61 -6.57
CA ASN A 98 -13.31 8.53 -7.69
C ASN A 98 -12.73 9.89 -7.29
N ARG A 99 -11.81 10.41 -8.12
CA ARG A 99 -11.07 11.66 -7.86
C ARG A 99 -11.96 12.90 -7.79
N MET A 100 -13.17 12.87 -8.36
CA MET A 100 -14.12 13.98 -8.26
C MET A 100 -14.45 14.37 -6.81
N TYR A 101 -14.37 13.43 -5.86
CA TYR A 101 -14.65 13.68 -4.44
C TYR A 101 -13.44 14.15 -3.63
N MET A 102 -12.25 14.20 -4.24
CA MET A 102 -10.96 14.33 -3.53
C MET A 102 -10.17 15.60 -3.88
N ALA A 103 -10.63 16.37 -4.87
CA ALA A 103 -9.91 17.50 -5.44
C ALA A 103 -9.51 18.57 -4.39
N ASP A 104 -10.35 18.80 -3.38
CA ASP A 104 -10.13 19.82 -2.36
C ASP A 104 -9.33 19.32 -1.14
N TYR A 105 -8.96 18.04 -1.11
CA TYR A 105 -8.28 17.42 0.02
C TYR A 105 -6.76 17.39 -0.17
N HIS A 106 -6.04 17.66 0.91
CA HIS A 106 -4.63 17.34 1.06
C HIS A 106 -4.49 15.88 1.51
N LEU A 107 -3.81 15.05 0.72
CA LEU A 107 -3.54 13.66 1.07
C LEU A 107 -2.21 13.53 1.80
N PHE A 108 -2.24 12.95 3.00
CA PHE A 108 -1.09 12.49 3.75
C PHE A 108 -1.06 10.96 3.74
N ILE A 109 0.06 10.38 3.33
CA ILE A 109 0.29 8.93 3.39
C ILE A 109 1.32 8.68 4.48
N ASP A 110 0.88 8.02 5.56
CA ASP A 110 1.75 7.60 6.64
C ASP A 110 2.39 6.25 6.28
N GLU A 111 3.73 6.24 6.24
CA GLU A 111 4.59 5.23 5.63
C GLU A 111 4.64 5.25 4.09
N ILE A 112 5.78 4.82 3.56
CA ILE A 112 5.99 4.76 2.11
C ILE A 112 5.16 3.60 1.55
N PRO A 113 4.27 3.83 0.58
CA PRO A 113 3.44 2.78 0.04
C PRO A 113 4.27 1.73 -0.69
N ASN A 114 3.90 0.46 -0.54
CA ASN A 114 4.44 -0.57 -1.41
C ASN A 114 3.81 -0.43 -2.80
N ILE A 115 4.64 -0.08 -3.79
CA ILE A 115 4.18 0.12 -5.17
C ILE A 115 4.14 -1.15 -6.00
N TYR A 116 4.67 -2.26 -5.49
CA TYR A 116 4.73 -3.52 -6.21
C TYR A 116 4.14 -4.66 -5.40
N GLU A 117 3.27 -5.42 -6.06
CA GLU A 117 2.71 -6.63 -5.50
C GLU A 117 2.72 -7.72 -6.57
N SER A 118 2.86 -8.97 -6.14
CA SER A 118 2.74 -10.12 -7.03
C SER A 118 1.56 -10.96 -6.59
N PHE A 119 0.59 -11.15 -7.48
CA PHE A 119 -0.49 -12.11 -7.27
C PHE A 119 -0.17 -13.39 -8.02
N TYR A 120 -0.68 -14.52 -7.54
CA TYR A 120 -0.57 -15.76 -8.30
C TYR A 120 -1.86 -16.54 -8.22
N VAL A 121 -2.14 -17.21 -9.33
CA VAL A 121 -3.24 -18.15 -9.48
C VAL A 121 -2.63 -19.53 -9.64
N GLU A 122 -3.03 -20.47 -8.80
CA GLU A 122 -2.51 -21.85 -8.77
C GLU A 122 -3.67 -22.84 -8.59
N GLY A 123 -3.73 -23.87 -9.44
CA GLY A 123 -4.66 -25.00 -9.25
C GLY A 123 -6.15 -24.62 -9.17
N MET A 124 -6.62 -23.68 -10.00
CA MET A 124 -8.03 -23.28 -9.98
C MET A 124 -8.96 -24.41 -10.42
N VAL A 125 -10.14 -24.48 -9.80
CA VAL A 125 -11.27 -25.33 -10.21
C VAL A 125 -11.93 -24.79 -11.49
N LEU A 126 -11.74 -23.51 -11.81
CA LEU A 126 -12.13 -22.90 -13.08
C LEU A 126 -11.24 -23.41 -14.22
N SER A 127 -11.80 -23.60 -15.41
CA SER A 127 -10.99 -24.03 -16.55
C SER A 127 -9.97 -22.93 -16.90
N LYS A 128 -8.74 -23.30 -17.25
CA LYS A 128 -7.71 -22.33 -17.70
C LYS A 128 -8.21 -21.46 -18.85
N LYS A 129 -9.13 -22.01 -19.66
CA LYS A 129 -9.83 -21.34 -20.75
C LYS A 129 -10.68 -20.17 -20.24
N ASP A 130 -11.37 -20.31 -19.11
CA ASP A 130 -12.19 -19.24 -18.53
C ASP A 130 -11.31 -18.09 -18.01
N VAL A 131 -10.22 -18.43 -17.31
CA VAL A 131 -9.27 -17.43 -16.79
C VAL A 131 -8.64 -16.62 -17.92
N ARG A 132 -8.25 -17.27 -19.03
CA ARG A 132 -7.71 -16.60 -20.22
C ARG A 132 -8.69 -15.57 -20.79
N ASN A 133 -9.99 -15.85 -20.72
CA ASN A 133 -10.98 -14.96 -21.31
C ASN A 133 -11.26 -13.72 -20.46
N TYR A 134 -10.80 -13.64 -19.21
CA TYR A 134 -11.07 -12.49 -18.33
C TYR A 134 -10.11 -11.30 -18.53
N PHE A 135 -9.06 -11.47 -19.32
CA PHE A 135 -8.12 -10.40 -19.63
C PHE A 135 -7.56 -10.57 -21.05
N THR A 136 -7.15 -9.46 -21.63
CA THR A 136 -6.39 -9.42 -22.88
C THR A 136 -4.92 -9.11 -22.58
N VAL A 137 -4.04 -9.56 -23.47
CA VAL A 137 -2.59 -9.33 -23.38
C VAL A 137 -2.11 -8.50 -24.56
N SER A 138 -1.12 -7.65 -24.31
CA SER A 138 -0.38 -6.96 -25.36
C SER A 138 1.11 -6.90 -25.00
N PRO A 139 2.05 -6.91 -25.96
CA PRO A 139 3.47 -6.76 -25.66
C PRO A 139 3.75 -5.44 -24.94
N THR A 140 4.56 -5.47 -23.89
CA THR A 140 5.05 -4.22 -23.28
C THR A 140 5.99 -3.49 -24.25
N LYS A 141 6.09 -2.17 -24.11
CA LYS A 141 6.99 -1.35 -24.95
C LYS A 141 8.45 -1.47 -24.51
N GLU A 142 8.66 -1.79 -23.25
CA GLU A 142 9.96 -1.74 -22.58
C GLU A 142 10.70 -3.08 -22.65
N ASN A 143 9.98 -4.21 -22.60
CA ASN A 143 10.59 -5.53 -22.56
C ASN A 143 9.67 -6.64 -23.09
N ALA A 144 10.05 -7.27 -24.20
CA ALA A 144 9.28 -8.35 -24.82
C ALA A 144 9.11 -9.61 -23.93
N ALA A 145 9.90 -9.75 -22.86
CA ALA A 145 9.72 -10.80 -21.85
C ALA A 145 8.42 -10.64 -21.03
N PHE A 146 7.77 -9.48 -21.12
CA PHE A 146 6.53 -9.19 -20.40
C PHE A 146 5.38 -8.79 -21.34
N LEU A 147 4.17 -9.14 -20.92
CA LEU A 147 2.91 -8.73 -21.53
C LEU A 147 2.14 -7.82 -20.59
N ASP A 148 1.65 -6.69 -21.10
CA ASP A 148 0.66 -5.83 -20.45
C ASP A 148 -0.71 -6.50 -20.45
N LEU A 149 -1.42 -6.34 -19.33
CA LEU A 149 -2.75 -6.88 -19.12
C LEU A 149 -3.83 -5.80 -19.07
N CYS A 150 -4.93 -6.07 -19.77
CA CYS A 150 -6.16 -5.29 -19.68
C CYS A 150 -7.32 -6.22 -19.34
N ILE A 151 -8.28 -5.79 -18.52
CA ILE A 151 -9.49 -6.58 -18.29
C ILE A 151 -10.30 -6.69 -19.59
N SER A 152 -10.89 -7.86 -19.84
CA SER A 152 -11.82 -8.06 -20.95
C SER A 152 -13.27 -7.77 -20.53
N ASN A 153 -14.19 -7.75 -21.49
CA ASN A 153 -15.63 -7.63 -21.19
C ASN A 153 -16.13 -8.80 -20.33
N GLU A 154 -15.66 -10.02 -20.61
CA GLU A 154 -16.00 -11.22 -19.85
C GLU A 154 -15.48 -11.13 -18.40
N GLY A 155 -14.29 -10.54 -18.19
CA GLY A 155 -13.75 -10.28 -16.85
C GLY A 155 -14.60 -9.27 -16.07
N VAL A 156 -15.09 -8.22 -16.74
CA VAL A 156 -15.99 -7.22 -16.15
C VAL A 156 -17.34 -7.84 -15.79
N GLU A 157 -17.90 -8.68 -16.66
CA GLU A 157 -19.15 -9.39 -16.41
C GLU A 157 -19.02 -10.36 -15.22
N PHE A 158 -17.92 -11.12 -15.17
CA PHE A 158 -17.62 -12.01 -14.05
C PHE A 158 -17.57 -11.24 -12.72
N LEU A 159 -16.84 -10.11 -12.68
CA LEU A 159 -16.77 -9.26 -11.49
C LEU A 159 -18.13 -8.71 -11.08
N SER A 160 -18.95 -8.29 -12.05
CA SER A 160 -20.28 -7.75 -11.81
C SER A 160 -21.21 -8.79 -11.20
N LYS A 161 -21.22 -10.02 -11.74
CA LYS A 161 -21.97 -11.15 -11.18
C LYS A 161 -21.48 -11.50 -9.77
N TRP A 162 -20.16 -11.61 -9.60
CA TRP A 162 -19.55 -11.89 -8.30
C TRP A 162 -19.94 -10.87 -7.22
N ARG A 163 -19.97 -9.57 -7.55
CA ARG A 163 -20.41 -8.49 -6.65
C ARG A 163 -21.89 -8.57 -6.31
N ALA A 164 -22.75 -8.78 -7.30
CA ALA A 164 -24.20 -8.77 -7.14
C ALA A 164 -24.69 -9.98 -6.33
N GLU A 165 -24.11 -11.14 -6.62
CA GLU A 165 -24.70 -12.40 -6.19
C GLU A 165 -24.17 -12.87 -4.83
N ARG A 166 -23.02 -12.35 -4.37
CA ARG A 166 -22.24 -12.93 -3.25
C ARG A 166 -22.05 -14.46 -3.39
N LEU A 167 -22.29 -15.01 -4.59
CA LEU A 167 -22.61 -16.43 -4.82
C LEU A 167 -21.40 -17.34 -4.63
N VAL A 168 -20.21 -16.76 -4.52
CA VAL A 168 -18.98 -17.48 -4.20
C VAL A 168 -18.29 -16.75 -3.06
N SER A 169 -18.58 -17.14 -1.82
CA SER A 169 -17.61 -16.94 -0.76
C SER A 169 -16.41 -17.79 -1.14
N PHE A 170 -15.43 -17.21 -1.81
CA PHE A 170 -14.10 -17.78 -1.82
C PHE A 170 -13.65 -17.69 -0.37
N ALA A 171 -13.87 -18.76 0.40
CA ALA A 171 -13.25 -18.88 1.71
C ALA A 171 -11.77 -18.54 1.50
N PRO A 172 -11.20 -17.57 2.23
CA PRO A 172 -9.83 -17.15 2.02
C PRO A 172 -8.94 -18.38 2.03
N GLN A 173 -8.41 -18.74 0.86
CA GLN A 173 -7.55 -19.90 0.77
C GLN A 173 -6.23 -19.49 1.40
N LYS A 174 -5.83 -20.14 2.48
CA LYS A 174 -4.52 -19.90 3.05
C LYS A 174 -3.46 -20.60 2.19
N ASP A 175 -2.33 -19.95 1.95
CA ASP A 175 -1.14 -20.61 1.44
C ASP A 175 -0.55 -21.57 2.51
N LYS A 176 0.49 -22.33 2.15
CA LYS A 176 1.18 -23.24 3.09
C LYS A 176 1.77 -22.54 4.33
N ARG A 177 1.79 -21.20 4.35
CA ARG A 177 2.32 -20.35 5.42
C ARG A 177 1.21 -19.64 6.21
N GLY A 178 -0.06 -19.87 5.89
CA GLY A 178 -1.20 -19.24 6.57
C GLY A 178 -1.59 -17.85 6.04
N ASN A 179 -1.02 -17.40 4.92
CA ASN A 179 -1.37 -16.11 4.30
C ASN A 179 -2.56 -16.27 3.36
N ASP A 180 -3.42 -15.27 3.24
CA ASP A 180 -4.50 -15.28 2.26
C ASP A 180 -3.95 -15.32 0.84
N LYS A 181 -4.36 -16.32 0.05
CA LYS A 181 -4.12 -16.36 -1.38
C LYS A 181 -4.99 -15.29 -2.03
N PRO A 182 -4.43 -14.45 -2.91
CA PRO A 182 -5.21 -13.45 -3.62
C PRO A 182 -6.27 -14.15 -4.48
N SER A 183 -7.52 -13.74 -4.31
CA SER A 183 -8.64 -14.28 -5.07
C SER A 183 -8.63 -13.74 -6.50
N LEU A 184 -9.14 -14.52 -7.45
CA LEU A 184 -9.31 -14.06 -8.83
C LEU A 184 -10.09 -12.72 -8.91
N PRO A 185 -11.18 -12.50 -8.13
CA PRO A 185 -11.80 -11.18 -8.03
C PRO A 185 -10.83 -10.04 -7.69
N LYS A 186 -9.93 -10.21 -6.71
CA LYS A 186 -8.96 -9.16 -6.34
C LYS A 186 -7.99 -8.85 -7.49
N ILE A 187 -7.58 -9.86 -8.25
CA ILE A 187 -6.74 -9.68 -9.45
C ILE A 187 -7.48 -8.86 -10.50
N LEU A 188 -8.72 -9.24 -10.83
CA LEU A 188 -9.52 -8.53 -11.82
C LEU A 188 -9.89 -7.11 -11.37
N GLU A 189 -10.17 -6.89 -10.08
CA GLU A 189 -10.38 -5.54 -9.54
C GLU A 189 -9.14 -4.66 -9.67
N THR A 190 -7.95 -5.25 -9.51
CA THR A 190 -6.69 -4.53 -9.70
C THR A 190 -6.47 -4.21 -11.18
N LEU A 191 -6.80 -5.13 -12.10
CA LEU A 191 -6.79 -4.89 -13.55
C LEU A 191 -7.74 -3.78 -14.00
N MET A 192 -8.88 -3.63 -13.34
CA MET A 192 -9.82 -2.53 -13.61
C MET A 192 -9.33 -1.16 -13.12
N CYS A 193 -8.35 -1.12 -12.22
CA CYS A 193 -7.93 0.11 -11.58
C CYS A 193 -6.86 0.82 -12.42
N GLU A 194 -7.19 1.99 -12.96
CA GLU A 194 -6.28 2.81 -13.78
C GLU A 194 -4.98 3.26 -13.07
N HIS A 195 -4.92 3.08 -11.74
CA HIS A 195 -3.75 3.39 -10.92
C HIS A 195 -2.78 2.22 -10.78
N TYR A 196 -3.08 1.07 -11.38
CA TYR A 196 -2.20 -0.08 -11.39
C TYR A 196 -1.98 -0.55 -12.82
N ARG A 197 -0.71 -0.76 -13.17
CA ARG A 197 -0.31 -1.52 -14.37
C ARG A 197 -0.07 -2.95 -13.93
N MET A 198 -0.59 -3.91 -14.68
CA MET A 198 -0.33 -5.32 -14.43
C MET A 198 0.35 -5.95 -15.62
N VAL A 199 1.41 -6.71 -15.35
CA VAL A 199 2.16 -7.44 -16.35
C VAL A 199 2.32 -8.90 -15.95
N ILE A 200 2.52 -9.76 -16.94
CA ILE A 200 2.87 -11.17 -16.76
C ILE A 200 4.07 -11.51 -17.64
N ASP A 201 4.82 -12.52 -17.21
CA ASP A 201 5.92 -13.07 -18.01
C ASP A 201 5.36 -13.81 -19.24
N THR A 202 5.93 -13.50 -20.41
CA THR A 202 5.48 -14.04 -21.71
C THR A 202 5.61 -15.56 -21.77
N GLU A 203 6.70 -16.13 -21.25
CA GLU A 203 6.94 -17.58 -21.27
C GLU A 203 5.96 -18.29 -20.32
N ALA A 204 5.76 -17.75 -19.12
CA ALA A 204 4.82 -18.27 -18.14
C ALA A 204 3.37 -18.23 -18.65
N HIS A 205 2.98 -17.14 -19.33
CA HIS A 205 1.69 -17.01 -19.98
C HIS A 205 1.46 -18.09 -21.04
N ASN A 206 2.40 -18.25 -21.96
CA ASN A 206 2.28 -19.24 -23.04
C ASN A 206 2.24 -20.66 -22.48
N LYS A 207 3.08 -20.97 -21.48
CA LYS A 207 2.99 -22.27 -20.77
C LYS A 207 1.65 -22.47 -20.07
N PHE A 208 1.07 -21.43 -19.47
CA PHE A 208 -0.22 -21.54 -18.81
C PHE A 208 -1.36 -21.83 -19.80
N ILE A 209 -1.32 -21.23 -20.99
CA ILE A 209 -2.36 -21.39 -22.01
C ILE A 209 -2.20 -22.70 -22.80
N ASP A 210 -0.98 -23.00 -23.26
CA ASP A 210 -0.72 -24.05 -24.25
C ASP A 210 -0.32 -25.39 -23.61
N SER A 211 -0.08 -25.43 -22.29
CA SER A 211 0.44 -26.61 -21.60
C SER A 211 -0.15 -26.82 -20.20
N ASP A 212 0.42 -27.78 -19.46
CA ASP A 212 0.04 -28.08 -18.08
C ASP A 212 0.55 -27.06 -17.05
N GLY A 213 0.93 -25.85 -17.47
CA GLY A 213 1.34 -24.76 -16.56
C GLY A 213 0.35 -24.60 -15.40
N ILE A 214 0.84 -24.81 -14.17
CA ILE A 214 -0.01 -24.91 -12.96
C ILE A 214 -0.25 -23.52 -12.34
N ARG A 215 0.62 -22.56 -12.67
CA ARG A 215 0.66 -21.25 -12.01
C ARG A 215 0.86 -20.11 -13.00
N LEU A 216 0.07 -19.06 -12.83
CA LEU A 216 0.26 -17.76 -13.48
C LEU A 216 0.54 -16.71 -12.41
N THR A 217 1.60 -15.92 -12.57
CA THR A 217 1.99 -14.87 -11.62
C THR A 217 1.84 -13.51 -12.28
N PHE A 218 1.05 -12.64 -11.64
CA PHE A 218 0.75 -11.29 -12.08
C PHE A 218 1.58 -10.31 -11.26
N CYS A 219 2.37 -9.50 -11.94
CA CYS A 219 3.17 -8.44 -11.33
C CYS A 219 2.41 -7.13 -11.46
N THR A 220 2.11 -6.48 -10.34
CA THR A 220 1.39 -5.20 -10.32
C THR A 220 2.32 -4.07 -9.94
N LEU A 221 2.14 -2.94 -10.58
CA LEU A 221 2.91 -1.73 -10.35
C LEU A 221 1.97 -0.53 -10.23
N MET A 222 1.97 0.11 -9.07
CA MET A 222 1.27 1.38 -8.84
C MET A 222 1.77 2.43 -9.84
N GLN A 223 0.85 3.17 -10.45
CA GLN A 223 1.14 4.21 -11.44
C GLN A 223 1.12 5.60 -10.78
N PRO A 224 1.92 6.56 -11.29
CA PRO A 224 1.91 7.95 -10.80
C PRO A 224 0.52 8.62 -10.76
N SER A 225 -0.42 8.15 -11.58
CA SER A 225 -1.81 8.63 -11.63
C SER A 225 -2.52 8.53 -10.27
N VAL A 226 -2.06 7.64 -9.39
CA VAL A 226 -2.57 7.46 -8.03
C VAL A 226 -2.45 8.72 -7.16
N PHE A 227 -1.49 9.60 -7.48
CA PHE A 227 -1.22 10.84 -6.75
C PHE A 227 -1.85 12.07 -7.39
N LEU A 228 -2.63 11.89 -8.46
CA LEU A 228 -3.37 12.97 -9.13
C LEU A 228 -4.75 13.17 -8.52
N GLY A 229 -5.33 14.36 -8.72
CA GLY A 229 -6.69 14.68 -8.28
C GLY A 229 -6.83 15.06 -6.81
N PHE A 230 -5.72 15.37 -6.12
CA PHE A 230 -5.69 15.94 -4.77
C PHE A 230 -5.15 17.37 -4.81
N LYS A 231 -5.49 18.17 -3.81
CA LYS A 231 -4.94 19.54 -3.64
C LYS A 231 -3.43 19.50 -3.43
N SER A 232 -2.96 18.54 -2.64
CA SER A 232 -1.54 18.15 -2.57
C SER A 232 -1.42 16.71 -2.06
N VAL A 233 -0.27 16.09 -2.28
CA VAL A 233 0.07 14.77 -1.73
C VAL A 233 1.38 14.87 -0.96
N THR A 234 1.40 14.34 0.25
CA THR A 234 2.57 14.25 1.12
C THR A 234 2.77 12.81 1.59
N ILE A 235 3.95 12.24 1.36
CA ILE A 235 4.33 10.92 1.88
C ILE A 235 5.25 11.09 3.07
N LEU A 236 4.89 10.48 4.20
CA LEU A 236 5.69 10.43 5.42
C LEU A 236 6.43 9.10 5.43
N GLY A 237 7.75 9.12 5.50
CA GLY A 237 8.54 7.89 5.42
C GLY A 237 9.89 7.99 6.11
N ALA A 238 10.61 6.89 6.12
CA ALA A 238 12.02 6.84 6.47
C ALA A 238 12.81 6.29 5.26
N ASN A 239 13.98 6.88 5.00
CA ASN A 239 14.84 6.55 3.87
C ASN A 239 14.08 6.67 2.54
N PHE A 240 13.37 7.79 2.35
CA PHE A 240 12.46 7.96 1.21
C PHE A 240 13.15 7.80 -0.14
N ARG A 241 14.35 8.36 -0.28
CA ARG A 241 15.13 8.28 -1.53
C ARG A 241 15.64 6.87 -1.84
N ASP A 242 15.81 6.04 -0.82
CA ASP A 242 16.22 4.64 -0.99
C ASP A 242 15.02 3.69 -1.16
N SER A 243 13.79 4.24 -1.14
CA SER A 243 12.57 3.45 -1.29
C SER A 243 12.33 3.00 -2.72
N PHE A 244 11.66 1.86 -2.87
CA PHE A 244 11.29 1.33 -4.19
C PHE A 244 10.37 2.30 -4.98
N LEU A 245 9.47 3.01 -4.28
CA LEU A 245 8.65 4.08 -4.84
C LEU A 245 9.51 5.14 -5.55
N TYR A 246 10.53 5.66 -4.85
CA TYR A 246 11.39 6.71 -5.39
C TYR A 246 12.19 6.19 -6.60
N MET A 247 12.85 5.04 -6.46
CA MET A 247 13.69 4.47 -7.51
C MET A 247 12.91 4.17 -8.81
N VAL A 248 11.66 3.72 -8.72
CA VAL A 248 10.85 3.41 -9.91
C VAL A 248 10.24 4.66 -10.54
N HIS A 249 9.90 5.67 -9.74
CA HIS A 249 9.11 6.81 -10.22
C HIS A 249 9.82 8.16 -10.23
N GLU A 250 11.11 8.27 -9.89
CA GLU A 250 11.81 9.57 -9.87
C GLU A 250 11.78 10.32 -11.21
N GLN A 251 11.67 9.60 -12.34
CA GLN A 251 11.55 10.20 -13.68
C GLN A 251 10.10 10.57 -14.04
N ASN A 252 9.11 10.02 -13.32
CA ASN A 252 7.68 10.14 -13.60
C ASN A 252 6.91 10.96 -12.55
N ILE A 253 7.54 11.26 -11.41
CA ILE A 253 6.98 12.04 -10.31
C ILE A 253 8.04 13.03 -9.86
N ARG A 254 7.64 14.31 -9.72
CA ARG A 254 8.48 15.32 -9.11
C ARG A 254 8.38 15.23 -7.58
N PHE A 255 9.27 14.46 -6.97
CA PHE A 255 9.39 14.40 -5.51
C PHE A 255 10.09 15.64 -4.95
N VAL A 256 9.48 16.30 -3.97
CA VAL A 256 10.07 17.47 -3.29
C VAL A 256 9.97 17.33 -1.78
N PRO A 257 10.97 17.76 -0.99
CA PRO A 257 10.82 17.79 0.46
C PRO A 257 9.63 18.67 0.88
N HIS A 258 8.90 18.24 1.90
CA HIS A 258 7.82 19.05 2.46
C HIS A 258 8.40 20.33 3.11
N GLY A 259 7.81 21.49 2.82
CA GLY A 259 8.38 22.79 3.20
C GLY A 259 8.39 23.06 4.71
N ILE A 260 7.42 22.51 5.45
CA ILE A 260 7.19 22.79 6.87
C ILE A 260 7.49 21.58 7.76
N ILE A 261 6.81 20.45 7.52
CA ILE A 261 6.99 19.21 8.29
C ILE A 261 8.39 18.62 8.04
N LYS A 262 9.14 18.39 9.12
CA LYS A 262 10.48 17.79 9.12
C LYS A 262 10.66 16.86 10.32
N GLY A 263 11.58 15.90 10.21
CA GLY A 263 12.02 15.08 11.33
C GLY A 263 12.68 15.90 12.43
N PHE A 264 12.61 15.41 13.67
CA PHE A 264 13.32 16.02 14.80
C PHE A 264 14.83 15.71 14.81
N TYR A 265 15.24 14.62 14.18
CA TYR A 265 16.64 14.20 14.03
C TYR A 265 16.80 13.33 12.78
N ASP A 266 18.02 13.33 12.24
CA ASP A 266 18.39 12.63 11.01
C ASP A 266 19.11 11.29 11.27
N ASP A 267 19.55 11.03 12.52
CA ASP A 267 20.22 9.79 12.92
C ASP A 267 19.76 9.25 14.28
N HIS A 268 20.12 7.99 14.57
CA HIS A 268 19.92 7.36 15.88
C HIS A 268 21.16 7.46 16.78
N SER A 269 22.08 8.40 16.55
CA SER A 269 23.32 8.51 17.34
C SER A 269 23.03 8.71 18.83
N HIS A 270 21.97 9.45 19.15
CA HIS A 270 21.48 9.62 20.52
C HIS A 270 20.93 8.34 21.19
N LYS A 271 20.61 7.30 20.40
CA LYS A 271 20.18 5.98 20.88
C LYS A 271 21.29 4.93 20.87
N ALA A 272 22.44 5.18 20.23
CA ALA A 272 23.50 4.19 20.06
C ALA A 272 23.92 3.51 21.38
N LYS A 273 24.05 4.29 22.47
CA LYS A 273 24.41 3.76 23.81
C LYS A 273 23.32 2.87 24.44
N GLN A 274 22.08 2.96 23.96
CA GLN A 274 20.91 2.21 24.44
C GLN A 274 20.60 1.00 23.55
N THR A 275 21.25 0.89 22.39
CA THR A 275 21.03 -0.21 21.44
C THR A 275 22.05 -1.32 21.66
N LYS A 276 21.57 -2.54 21.90
CA LYS A 276 22.41 -3.75 21.85
C LYS A 276 22.04 -4.53 20.59
N ILE A 277 22.97 -4.62 19.65
CA ILE A 277 22.81 -5.43 18.44
C ILE A 277 23.36 -6.82 18.73
N PHE A 278 22.51 -7.83 18.66
CA PHE A 278 22.92 -9.22 18.72
C PHE A 278 22.87 -9.79 17.30
N TYR A 279 24.02 -10.19 16.77
CA TYR A 279 24.06 -10.86 15.48
C TYR A 279 24.05 -12.38 15.69
N PHE A 280 23.25 -13.09 14.89
CA PHE A 280 23.30 -14.53 14.77
C PHE A 280 23.46 -14.86 13.29
N SER A 281 24.64 -15.35 12.90
CA SER A 281 24.90 -15.80 11.55
C SER A 281 25.00 -17.31 11.54
N HIS A 282 24.07 -17.95 10.82
CA HIS A 282 24.11 -19.39 10.56
C HIS A 282 23.70 -19.64 9.11
N ARG A 283 24.44 -20.50 8.42
CA ARG A 283 24.31 -20.74 6.97
C ARG A 283 22.88 -21.11 6.53
N ASN A 284 22.11 -21.72 7.43
CA ASN A 284 20.73 -22.16 7.23
C ASN A 284 19.73 -21.50 8.21
N CYS A 285 19.96 -20.24 8.61
CA CYS A 285 19.06 -19.56 9.54
C CYS A 285 17.71 -19.21 8.88
N SER A 286 16.70 -20.07 9.05
CA SER A 286 15.32 -19.80 8.63
C SER A 286 14.43 -19.54 9.85
N LYS A 287 13.33 -18.80 9.65
CA LYS A 287 12.32 -18.56 10.70
C LYS A 287 11.81 -19.87 11.31
N THR A 288 11.64 -20.92 10.50
CA THR A 288 11.25 -22.27 10.93
C THR A 288 12.30 -22.94 11.82
N LEU A 289 13.59 -22.77 11.50
CA LEU A 289 14.68 -23.26 12.35
C LEU A 289 14.69 -22.55 13.71
N LEU A 290 14.39 -21.25 13.74
CA LEU A 290 14.35 -20.47 14.98
C LEU A 290 13.11 -20.76 15.84
N MET A 291 11.96 -21.09 15.24
CA MET A 291 10.77 -21.50 15.99
C MET A 291 10.93 -22.88 16.67
N THR A 292 11.74 -23.76 16.08
CA THR A 292 11.98 -25.12 16.60
C THR A 292 13.13 -25.21 17.59
N ARG A 293 13.86 -24.11 17.82
CA ARG A 293 15.00 -24.06 18.76
C ARG A 293 14.79 -22.99 19.81
N LYS A 294 14.93 -23.34 21.09
CA LYS A 294 15.07 -22.33 22.15
C LYS A 294 16.44 -21.65 21.98
N LEU A 295 16.44 -20.40 21.53
CA LEU A 295 17.64 -19.56 21.56
C LEU A 295 18.01 -19.33 23.04
N GLY A 296 19.09 -19.99 23.49
CA GLY A 296 19.62 -19.79 24.84
C GLY A 296 20.40 -18.48 24.90
N PHE A 297 19.91 -17.51 25.66
CA PHE A 297 20.71 -16.34 26.01
C PHE A 297 21.76 -16.73 27.04
N ARG A 298 23.02 -16.87 26.65
CA ARG A 298 24.12 -16.88 27.64
C ARG A 298 24.30 -15.45 28.15
N HIS A 299 23.82 -15.17 29.36
CA HIS A 299 24.27 -14.00 30.09
C HIS A 299 25.74 -14.20 30.44
N SER A 300 26.66 -13.56 29.71
CA SER A 300 28.01 -13.36 30.20
C SER A 300 27.93 -12.33 31.33
N SER A 301 27.98 -12.81 32.57
CA SER A 301 28.23 -11.97 33.74
C SER A 301 29.65 -11.43 33.64
N ILE A 302 29.80 -10.25 33.04
CA ILE A 302 31.04 -9.47 33.15
C ILE A 302 31.11 -9.01 34.61
N LYS A 303 31.95 -9.65 35.42
CA LYS A 303 32.31 -9.11 36.73
C LYS A 303 33.10 -7.81 36.52
N PRO A 304 32.80 -6.73 37.25
CA PRO A 304 33.61 -5.51 37.17
C PRO A 304 35.03 -5.79 37.70
N PRO A 305 36.05 -5.13 37.14
CA PRO A 305 37.42 -5.25 37.64
C PRO A 305 37.48 -4.73 39.08
N ARG A 306 38.29 -5.41 39.91
CA ARG A 306 38.66 -4.95 41.25
C ARG A 306 39.64 -3.80 41.17
#